data_AF-A0A534Y1H1-F1
#
_entry.id   AF-A0A534Y1H1-F1
#
_cell.length_a   1.000
_cell.length_b   1.000
_cell.length_c   1.000
_cell.angle_alpha   90.00
_cell.angle_beta   90.00
_cell.angle_gamma   90.00
#
_symmetry.space_group_name_H-M   'P 1'
#
loop_
_entity.id
_entity.type
_entity.pdbx_description
1 polymer ?
#
loop_
_entity_poly.entity_id
_entity_poly.type
_entity_poly.pdbx_seq_one_letter_code
_entity_poly.pdbx_strand_id
1 'polypeptide(L)'
;MAEHKKVIRIDETITVAELSQRMGVKGSELIKKLMAAGKMMTVNQPVDFDTASLLAVDYQWKVEKAGFDIEEYLPEISEKPEDLQIRPPVVTIMGH
;
A
#
# COMPACT_ATOMS: atom_id res chain seq x y z
N MET A 1 -20.90 -13.23 10.15
CA MET A 1 -20.97 -13.28 8.68
C MET A 1 -19.71 -12.60 8.18
N ALA A 2 -18.82 -13.32 7.50
CA ALA A 2 -17.54 -12.78 7.07
C ALA A 2 -17.77 -11.80 5.91
N GLU A 3 -17.84 -10.51 6.23
CA GLU A 3 -17.73 -9.43 5.24
C GLU A 3 -16.42 -9.64 4.48
N HIS A 4 -16.52 -10.09 3.22
CA HIS A 4 -15.36 -10.19 2.35
C HIS A 4 -14.78 -8.79 2.22
N LYS A 5 -13.66 -8.54 2.91
CA LYS A 5 -12.89 -7.32 2.82
C LYS A 5 -12.30 -7.28 1.41
N LYS A 6 -13.04 -6.70 0.47
CA LYS A 6 -12.64 -6.52 -0.93
C LYS A 6 -11.56 -5.44 -0.99
N VAL A 7 -10.33 -5.84 -0.69
CA VAL A 7 -9.16 -4.96 -0.65
C VAL A 7 -8.36 -5.13 -1.93
N ILE A 8 -8.06 -4.03 -2.62
CA ILE A 8 -7.13 -3.99 -3.75
C ILE A 8 -5.89 -3.23 -3.32
N ARG A 9 -4.74 -3.88 -3.45
CA ARG A 9 -3.43 -3.25 -3.23
C ARG A 9 -2.93 -2.65 -4.53
N ILE A 10 -2.75 -1.33 -4.60
CA ILE A 10 -2.18 -0.65 -5.78
C ILE A 10 -0.95 0.16 -5.37
N ASP A 11 -0.01 0.35 -6.28
CA ASP A 11 1.28 0.99 -5.98
C ASP A 11 1.14 2.51 -5.79
N GLU A 12 1.30 3.30 -6.85
CA GLU A 12 1.09 4.75 -6.81
C GLU A 12 0.11 5.23 -7.89
N THR A 13 0.16 4.57 -9.06
CA THR A 13 -0.76 4.80 -10.17
C THR A 13 -1.29 3.48 -10.70
N ILE A 14 -2.56 3.43 -11.09
CA ILE A 14 -3.18 2.26 -11.73
C ILE A 14 -3.96 2.71 -12.97
N THR A 15 -3.98 1.90 -14.03
CA THR A 15 -4.82 2.19 -15.20
C THR A 15 -6.28 1.84 -14.91
N VAL A 16 -7.21 2.53 -15.57
CA VAL A 16 -8.66 2.23 -15.44
C VAL A 16 -8.96 0.78 -15.86
N ALA A 17 -8.28 0.28 -16.90
CA ALA A 17 -8.36 -1.12 -17.31
C ALA A 17 -8.00 -2.08 -16.16
N GLU A 18 -6.88 -1.86 -15.51
CA GLU A 18 -6.39 -2.77 -14.47
C GLU A 18 -7.22 -2.67 -13.19
N LEU A 19 -7.66 -1.46 -12.83
CA LEU A 19 -8.62 -1.26 -11.74
C LEU A 19 -9.94 -2.00 -12.02
N SER A 20 -10.44 -1.93 -13.26
CA SER A 20 -11.67 -2.62 -13.68
C SER A 20 -11.55 -4.14 -13.57
N GLN A 21 -10.39 -4.70 -13.96
CA GLN A 21 -10.11 -6.12 -13.89
C GLN A 21 -10.03 -6.61 -12.44
N ARG A 22 -9.38 -5.85 -11.56
CA ARG A 22 -9.25 -6.21 -10.13
C ARG A 22 -10.58 -6.11 -9.37
N MET A 23 -11.42 -5.14 -9.72
CA MET A 23 -12.74 -4.95 -9.10
C MET A 23 -13.84 -5.80 -9.73
N GLY A 24 -13.60 -6.41 -10.90
CA GLY A 24 -14.61 -7.17 -11.64
C GLY A 24 -15.75 -6.32 -12.21
N VAL A 25 -15.53 -5.00 -12.38
CA VAL A 25 -16.49 -4.05 -12.97
C VAL A 25 -16.08 -3.68 -14.38
N LYS A 26 -17.04 -3.30 -15.22
CA LYS A 26 -16.74 -2.88 -16.60
C LYS A 26 -15.99 -1.54 -16.56
N GLY A 27 -14.87 -1.44 -17.28
CA GLY A 27 -14.12 -0.18 -17.41
C GLY A 27 -14.98 0.99 -17.89
N SER A 28 -16.01 0.73 -18.70
CA SER A 28 -16.99 1.75 -19.13
C SER A 28 -17.75 2.40 -17.97
N GLU A 29 -18.01 1.67 -16.87
CA GLU A 29 -18.71 2.23 -15.71
C GLU A 29 -17.78 3.11 -14.86
N LEU A 30 -16.52 2.70 -14.71
CA LEU A 30 -15.49 3.52 -14.07
C LEU A 30 -15.24 4.81 -14.86
N ILE A 31 -15.22 4.75 -16.20
CA ILE A 31 -15.10 5.93 -17.07
C ILE A 31 -16.28 6.89 -16.89
N LYS A 32 -17.52 6.37 -16.81
CA LYS A 32 -18.70 7.21 -16.55
C LYS A 32 -18.63 7.93 -15.21
N LYS A 33 -18.17 7.25 -14.16
CA LYS A 33 -17.95 7.85 -12.84
C LYS A 33 -16.85 8.90 -12.86
N LEU A 34 -15.75 8.66 -13.56
CA LEU A 34 -14.69 9.65 -13.78
C LEU A 34 -15.20 10.90 -14.51
N MET A 35 -16.04 10.72 -15.53
CA MET A 35 -16.71 11.82 -16.23
C MET A 35 -17.62 12.63 -15.30
N ALA A 36 -18.37 11.97 -14.41
CA ALA A 36 -19.19 12.64 -13.41
C ALA A 36 -18.36 13.43 -12.38
N ALA A 37 -17.15 12.96 -12.06
CA ALA A 37 -16.18 13.65 -11.23
C ALA A 37 -15.42 14.78 -11.97
N GLY A 38 -15.75 15.04 -13.24
CA GLY A 38 -15.14 16.10 -14.04
C GLY A 38 -13.77 15.75 -14.63
N LYS A 39 -13.30 14.51 -14.50
CA LYS A 39 -12.03 14.04 -15.07
C LYS A 39 -12.30 13.17 -16.32
N MET A 40 -11.99 13.68 -17.51
CA MET A 40 -12.01 12.87 -18.73
C MET A 40 -10.73 12.04 -18.81
N MET A 41 -10.85 10.73 -18.57
CA MET A 41 -9.76 9.77 -18.72
C MET A 41 -10.20 8.60 -19.60
N THR A 42 -9.25 8.07 -20.38
CA THR A 42 -9.46 6.87 -21.21
C THR A 42 -9.05 5.61 -20.45
N VAL A 43 -9.44 4.44 -20.97
CA VAL A 43 -9.21 3.12 -20.33
C VAL A 43 -7.73 2.84 -20.00
N ASN A 44 -6.83 3.34 -20.85
CA ASN A 44 -5.39 3.13 -20.72
C ASN A 44 -4.66 4.27 -20.00
N GLN A 45 -5.37 5.32 -19.56
CA GLN A 45 -4.72 6.40 -18.83
C GLN A 45 -4.43 5.95 -17.39
N PRO A 46 -3.23 6.30 -16.87
CA PRO A 46 -2.92 6.09 -15.47
C PRO A 46 -3.78 7.03 -14.61
N VAL A 47 -4.25 6.50 -13.49
CA VAL A 47 -5.06 7.19 -12.51
C VAL A 47 -4.34 7.12 -11.17
N ASP A 48 -4.36 8.23 -10.44
CA ASP A 48 -3.75 8.33 -9.12
C ASP A 48 -4.50 7.47 -8.09
N PHE A 49 -3.78 7.04 -7.05
CA PHE A 49 -4.33 6.31 -5.92
C PHE A 49 -5.59 6.98 -5.33
N ASP A 50 -5.56 8.29 -5.11
CA ASP A 50 -6.69 9.01 -4.50
C ASP A 50 -7.96 8.93 -5.35
N THR A 51 -7.79 9.07 -6.67
CA THR A 51 -8.92 8.98 -7.60
C THR A 51 -9.43 7.54 -7.69
N ALA A 52 -8.53 6.55 -7.75
CA ALA A 52 -8.91 5.13 -7.75
C ALA A 52 -9.60 4.71 -6.44
N SER A 53 -9.14 5.23 -5.30
CA SER A 53 -9.73 5.00 -3.98
C SER A 53 -11.13 5.60 -3.88
N LEU A 54 -11.32 6.84 -4.37
CA LEU A 54 -12.64 7.47 -4.42
C LEU A 54 -13.64 6.63 -5.24
N LEU A 55 -13.21 6.14 -6.41
CA LEU A 55 -14.03 5.25 -7.24
C LEU A 55 -14.32 3.93 -6.54
N ALA A 56 -13.34 3.34 -5.86
CA ALA A 56 -13.50 2.06 -5.20
C ALA A 56 -14.46 2.12 -3.99
N VAL A 57 -14.45 3.21 -3.23
CA VAL A 57 -15.36 3.44 -2.09
C VAL A 57 -16.83 3.34 -2.53
N ASP A 58 -17.17 3.91 -3.69
CA ASP A 58 -18.51 3.83 -4.29
C ASP A 58 -18.98 2.38 -4.54
N TYR A 59 -18.04 1.46 -4.78
CA TYR A 59 -18.32 0.04 -5.03
C TYR A 59 -18.07 -0.86 -3.82
N GLN A 60 -17.87 -0.29 -2.62
CA GLN A 60 -17.52 -1.01 -1.39
C GLN A 60 -16.18 -1.77 -1.50
N TRP A 61 -15.26 -1.26 -2.31
CA TRP A 61 -13.89 -1.75 -2.39
C TRP A 61 -12.98 -0.81 -1.60
N LYS A 62 -12.02 -1.40 -0.88
CA LYS A 62 -10.97 -0.63 -0.19
C LYS A 62 -9.70 -0.70 -1.04
N VAL A 63 -9.14 0.44 -1.39
CA VAL A 63 -7.86 0.51 -2.08
C VAL A 63 -6.79 0.83 -1.04
N GLU A 64 -5.79 -0.04 -0.92
CA GLU A 64 -4.66 0.15 -0.01
C GLU A 64 -3.40 0.41 -0.85
N LYS A 65 -2.60 1.40 -0.43
CA LYS A 65 -1.33 1.68 -1.10
C LYS A 65 -0.41 0.50 -0.78
N ALA A 66 0.18 -0.12 -1.80
CA ALA A 66 1.22 -1.12 -1.65
C ALA A 66 2.54 -0.45 -1.22
N GLY A 67 2.48 0.42 -0.22
CA GLY A 67 3.64 0.97 0.44
C GLY A 67 4.07 -0.05 1.49
N PHE A 68 5.00 -0.92 1.09
CA PHE A 68 5.98 -1.56 1.97
C PHE A 68 5.51 -1.76 3.43
N ASP A 69 4.93 -2.93 3.73
CA ASP A 69 4.91 -3.49 5.07
C ASP A 69 6.37 -3.72 5.53
N ILE A 70 7.05 -2.66 5.98
CA ILE A 70 8.41 -2.75 6.59
C ILE A 70 8.31 -3.28 8.03
N GLU A 71 7.09 -3.44 8.58
CA GLU A 71 6.91 -3.94 9.95
C GLU A 71 7.28 -5.43 10.11
N GLU A 72 7.50 -6.19 9.04
CA GLU A 72 7.86 -7.62 9.14
C GLU A 72 9.37 -7.92 9.06
N TYR A 73 10.24 -6.89 9.06
CA TYR A 73 11.70 -7.07 8.92
C TYR A 73 12.55 -6.36 9.99
N LEU A 74 12.00 -6.14 11.18
CA LEU A 74 12.83 -5.99 12.37
C LEU A 74 12.74 -7.30 13.14
N PRO A 75 13.70 -8.23 13.02
CA PRO A 75 13.86 -9.19 14.10
C PRO A 75 14.15 -8.34 15.34
N GLU A 76 13.18 -8.22 16.24
CA GLU A 76 13.48 -7.94 17.64
C GLU A 76 14.37 -9.09 18.08
N ILE A 77 15.68 -8.92 17.88
CA ILE A 77 16.68 -9.77 18.51
C ILE A 77 16.61 -9.38 19.98
N SER A 78 15.63 -9.95 20.68
CA SER A 78 15.62 -10.03 22.12
C SER A 78 16.78 -10.93 22.47
N GLU A 79 17.97 -10.33 22.62
CA GLU A 79 19.16 -11.01 23.10
C GLU A 79 18.80 -11.60 24.46
N LYS A 80 18.68 -12.93 24.51
CA LYS A 80 18.45 -13.63 25.77
C LYS A 80 19.63 -13.28 26.69
N PRO A 81 19.41 -13.10 28.00
CA PRO A 81 20.49 -12.77 28.93
C PRO A 81 21.59 -13.85 28.98
N GLU A 82 21.30 -15.05 28.46
CA GLU A 82 22.22 -16.18 28.34
C GLU A 82 23.21 -16.05 27.16
N ASP A 83 22.89 -15.26 26.13
CA ASP A 83 23.75 -15.03 24.95
C ASP A 83 24.68 -13.81 25.11
N LEU A 84 24.52 -13.04 26.21
CA LEU A 84 25.38 -11.89 26.53
C LEU A 84 26.77 -12.36 26.93
N GLN A 85 27.74 -12.24 26.02
CA GLN A 85 29.14 -12.52 26.32
C GLN A 85 29.81 -11.35 27.04
N ILE A 86 30.66 -11.67 28.02
CA ILE A 86 31.46 -10.68 28.74
C ILE A 86 32.48 -10.08 27.76
N ARG A 87 32.30 -8.79 27.43
CA ARG A 87 33.25 -8.03 26.60
C ARG A 87 34.17 -7.17 27.49
N PRO A 88 35.48 -7.08 27.17
CA PRO A 88 36.40 -6.25 27.93
C PRO A 88 36.03 -4.76 27.83
N PRO A 89 36.42 -3.93 28.83
CA PRO A 89 36.12 -2.50 28.82
C PRO A 89 36.88 -1.79 27.70
N VAL A 90 36.17 -0.96 26.93
CA VAL A 90 36.80 -0.04 25.97
C VAL A 90 37.26 1.19 26.74
N VAL A 91 38.57 1.42 26.76
CA VAL A 91 39.16 2.60 27.39
C VAL A 91 39.73 3.50 26.31
N THR A 92 39.16 4.69 26.17
CA THR A 92 39.69 5.75 25.31
C THR A 92 40.42 6.76 26.18
N ILE A 93 41.73 6.89 25.99
CA ILE A 93 42.53 7.93 26.66
C ILE A 93 42.55 9.14 25.73
N MET A 94 41.89 10.22 26.15
CA MET A 94 41.97 11.50 25.45
C MET A 94 42.99 12.39 26.17
N GLY A 95 44.09 12.70 25.46
CA GLY A 95 45.03 13.75 25.82
C GLY A 95 44.68 15.07 25.15
N HIS A 96 45.51 16.09 25.32
CA HIS A 96 45.40 17.35 24.57
C HIS A 96 45.73 17.17 23.09
#